data_AF-A0A5C8J7S9-F1
#
_entry.id   AF-A0A5C8J7S9-F1
#
_cell.length_a   1.000
_cell.length_b   1.000
_cell.length_c   1.000
_cell.angle_alpha   90.00
_cell.angle_beta   90.00
_cell.angle_gamma   90.00
#
_symmetry.space_group_name_H-M   'P 1'
#
loop_
_entity.id
_entity.type
_entity.pdbx_description
1 polymer ?
#
loop_
_entity_poly.entity_id
_entity_poly.type
_entity_poly.pdbx_seq_one_letter_code
_entity_poly.pdbx_strand_id
1 'polypeptide(L)'
;MDLVTMTLYTALIDDAGLFPPTSLHMSDALDRHRRNQERGSRVLTHRFLCPASRLGRLRAEQFRPRWVGLILDTPELPDLTGLPVDIAEAELPPERGVEELARELLRALPGGVRLFVEVPPGKFVPDVPEGVGLKVRCGGARAEAFPPVEHLASFIRFCVAADIPFKATAGLHHAVRHFDPTLSVDRHGFLNLLVAVCEAVEGRDPAPTLRITDVGQLTRIARAIPEETAKRARQLLVSYGSCSTTTPMDDLKALGLIEEDE
;
A
#
# COMPACT_ATOMS: atom_id res chain seq x y z
N MET A 1 -2.61 -8.56 -24.46
CA MET A 1 -1.72 -8.21 -23.35
C MET A 1 -1.12 -9.49 -22.79
N ASP A 2 0.20 -9.57 -22.60
CA ASP A 2 0.80 -10.78 -22.02
C ASP A 2 0.34 -10.94 -20.56
N LEU A 3 0.02 -12.18 -20.15
CA LEU A 3 -0.46 -12.52 -18.80
C LEU A 3 0.42 -11.96 -17.67
N VAL A 4 1.69 -11.72 -17.97
CA VAL A 4 2.71 -11.18 -17.08
C VAL A 4 2.41 -9.75 -16.62
N THR A 5 2.01 -8.87 -17.55
CA THR A 5 1.74 -7.46 -17.25
C THR A 5 0.56 -7.29 -16.28
N MET A 6 -0.44 -8.18 -16.38
CA MET A 6 -1.59 -8.19 -15.47
C MET A 6 -1.23 -8.58 -14.05
N THR A 7 -0.31 -9.52 -13.88
CA THR A 7 0.05 -10.04 -12.55
C THR A 7 0.58 -8.92 -11.66
N LEU A 8 1.37 -8.01 -12.21
CA LEU A 8 2.04 -6.96 -11.45
C LEU A 8 1.06 -5.90 -10.92
N TYR A 9 -0.04 -5.63 -11.62
CA TYR A 9 -0.99 -4.58 -11.24
C TYR A 9 -2.26 -5.11 -10.57
N THR A 10 -2.51 -6.42 -10.64
CA THR A 10 -3.69 -7.03 -10.03
C THR A 10 -3.71 -6.85 -8.51
N ALA A 11 -4.86 -6.43 -7.99
CA ALA A 11 -5.16 -6.22 -6.58
C ALA A 11 -4.04 -5.43 -5.86
N LEU A 12 -3.64 -4.30 -6.43
CA LEU A 12 -2.54 -3.47 -5.97
C LEU A 12 -3.01 -2.33 -5.03
N ILE A 13 -4.18 -1.76 -5.29
CA ILE A 13 -4.60 -0.49 -4.66
C ILE A 13 -5.75 -0.72 -3.68
N ASP A 14 -5.54 -0.36 -2.42
CA ASP A 14 -6.61 -0.25 -1.43
C ASP A 14 -7.30 1.12 -1.50
N ASP A 15 -8.61 1.12 -1.25
CA ASP A 15 -9.40 2.34 -1.19
C ASP A 15 -9.18 3.06 0.14
N ALA A 16 -8.36 4.11 0.13
CA ALA A 16 -8.05 4.95 1.28
C ALA A 16 -8.78 6.30 1.23
N GLY A 17 -10.00 6.36 0.68
CA GLY A 17 -10.75 7.60 0.48
C GLY A 17 -11.01 8.43 1.73
N LEU A 18 -11.07 7.78 2.89
CA LEU A 18 -11.28 8.43 4.18
C LEU A 18 -10.05 9.19 4.68
N PHE A 19 -8.88 9.00 4.06
CA PHE A 19 -7.62 9.55 4.52
C PHE A 19 -7.19 10.77 3.69
N PRO A 20 -6.39 11.68 4.27
CA PRO A 20 -5.85 12.82 3.54
C PRO A 20 -5.04 12.41 2.30
N PRO A 21 -4.95 13.28 1.28
CA PRO A 21 -5.56 14.62 1.22
C PRO A 21 -7.05 14.65 0.87
N THR A 22 -7.64 13.56 0.36
CA THR A 22 -9.04 13.58 -0.07
C THR A 22 -10.01 13.67 1.11
N SER A 23 -9.80 12.84 2.15
CA SER A 23 -10.58 12.88 3.41
C SER A 23 -12.10 12.87 3.21
N LEU A 24 -12.60 11.96 2.36
CA LEU A 24 -14.03 11.86 2.05
C LEU A 24 -14.87 11.60 3.31
N HIS A 25 -16.11 12.09 3.27
CA HIS A 25 -17.15 11.64 4.20
C HIS A 25 -17.41 10.13 4.02
N MET A 26 -17.94 9.45 5.06
CA MET A 26 -18.16 8.00 5.03
C MET A 26 -19.05 7.58 3.85
N SER A 27 -20.19 8.26 3.71
CA SER A 27 -21.15 8.03 2.61
C SER A 27 -20.49 8.13 1.24
N ASP A 28 -19.73 9.21 0.99
CA ASP A 28 -19.14 9.48 -0.32
C ASP A 28 -18.04 8.47 -0.66
N ALA A 29 -17.26 8.07 0.35
CA ALA A 29 -16.24 7.05 0.21
C ALA A 29 -16.85 5.68 -0.10
N LEU A 30 -17.93 5.31 0.59
CA LEU A 30 -18.65 4.06 0.33
C LEU A 30 -19.35 4.05 -1.03
N ASP A 31 -19.93 5.17 -1.44
CA ASP A 31 -20.54 5.30 -2.76
C ASP A 31 -19.51 5.15 -3.88
N ARG A 32 -18.33 5.76 -3.71
CA ARG A 32 -17.20 5.53 -4.63
C ARG A 32 -16.77 4.07 -4.61
N HIS A 33 -16.61 3.49 -3.42
CA HIS A 33 -16.17 2.11 -3.26
C HIS A 33 -17.13 1.13 -3.93
N ARG A 34 -18.43 1.33 -3.76
CA ARG A 34 -19.50 0.54 -4.41
C ARG A 34 -19.40 0.62 -5.93
N ARG A 35 -19.27 1.83 -6.50
CA ARG A 35 -19.09 2.00 -7.96
C ARG A 35 -17.86 1.26 -8.48
N ASN A 36 -16.76 1.32 -7.74
CA ASN A 36 -15.53 0.62 -8.11
C ASN A 36 -15.71 -0.91 -8.06
N GLN A 37 -16.41 -1.43 -7.05
CA GLN A 37 -16.75 -2.85 -6.96
C GLN A 37 -17.67 -3.31 -8.09
N GLU A 38 -18.65 -2.49 -8.47
CA GLU A 38 -19.57 -2.78 -9.59
C GLU A 38 -18.83 -2.79 -10.94
N ARG A 39 -17.82 -1.91 -11.12
CA ARG A 39 -16.96 -1.90 -12.31
C ARG A 39 -15.98 -3.08 -12.38
N GLY A 40 -15.59 -3.64 -11.24
CA GLY A 40 -14.77 -4.86 -11.17
C GLY A 40 -13.33 -4.69 -11.65
N SER A 41 -12.74 -3.50 -11.49
CA SER A 41 -11.35 -3.24 -11.88
C SER A 41 -10.38 -4.18 -11.19
N ARG A 42 -9.55 -4.87 -11.97
CA ARG A 42 -8.59 -5.85 -11.46
C ARG A 42 -7.44 -5.21 -10.70
N VAL A 43 -7.16 -3.93 -10.93
CA VAL A 43 -6.08 -3.19 -10.26
C VAL A 43 -6.41 -2.90 -8.80
N LEU A 44 -7.70 -2.76 -8.49
CA LEU A 44 -8.16 -2.49 -7.13
C LEU A 44 -8.23 -3.77 -6.30
N THR A 45 -7.88 -3.70 -5.02
CA THR A 45 -8.08 -4.80 -4.08
C THR A 45 -9.54 -4.98 -3.70
N HIS A 46 -10.37 -3.96 -3.96
CA HIS A 46 -11.73 -3.82 -3.42
C HIS A 46 -11.81 -3.90 -1.89
N ARG A 47 -10.71 -3.56 -1.21
CA ARG A 47 -10.67 -3.36 0.25
C ARG A 47 -10.89 -1.88 0.58
N PHE A 48 -11.79 -1.63 1.52
CA PHE A 48 -12.08 -0.31 2.04
C PHE A 48 -11.27 -0.07 3.32
N LEU A 49 -10.33 0.87 3.30
CA LEU A 49 -9.56 1.20 4.50
C LEU A 49 -10.41 2.10 5.41
N CYS A 50 -10.61 1.66 6.65
CA CYS A 50 -11.40 2.38 7.64
C CYS A 50 -10.61 2.55 8.94
N PRO A 51 -10.50 3.77 9.49
CA PRO A 51 -9.98 3.95 10.82
C PRO A 51 -10.90 3.32 11.88
N ALA A 52 -10.30 2.75 12.91
CA ALA A 52 -10.98 2.14 14.05
C ALA A 52 -11.97 3.12 14.70
N SER A 53 -11.56 4.38 14.85
CA SER A 53 -12.38 5.48 15.38
C SER A 53 -13.67 5.74 14.59
N ARG A 54 -13.75 5.29 13.33
CA ARG A 54 -14.90 5.53 12.44
C ARG A 54 -15.72 4.27 12.14
N LEU A 55 -15.43 3.12 12.76
CA LEU A 55 -16.23 1.90 12.54
C LEU A 55 -17.70 2.08 12.91
N GLY A 56 -18.01 2.86 13.94
CA GLY A 56 -19.40 3.18 14.30
C GLY A 56 -20.16 3.88 13.16
N ARG A 57 -19.47 4.76 12.40
CA ARG A 57 -20.03 5.41 11.21
C ARG A 57 -20.23 4.40 10.08
N LEU A 58 -19.25 3.53 9.84
CA LEU A 58 -19.38 2.47 8.83
C LEU A 58 -20.58 1.55 9.12
N ARG A 59 -20.82 1.21 10.40
CA ARG A 59 -21.97 0.40 10.83
C ARG A 59 -23.31 1.09 10.68
N ALA A 60 -23.36 2.41 10.57
CA ALA A 60 -24.60 3.17 10.40
C ALA A 60 -25.05 3.25 8.93
N GLU A 61 -24.14 3.00 7.98
CA GLU A 61 -24.43 3.10 6.54
C GLU A 61 -25.26 1.91 6.06
N GLN A 62 -25.90 1.97 4.90
CA GLN A 62 -26.65 0.84 4.35
C GLN A 62 -25.73 -0.17 3.64
N PHE A 63 -24.78 0.35 2.86
CA PHE A 63 -23.84 -0.46 2.10
C PHE A 63 -22.69 -0.98 3.00
N ARG A 64 -22.29 -2.24 2.79
CA ARG A 64 -21.15 -2.86 3.49
C ARG A 64 -20.10 -3.29 2.46
N PRO A 65 -18.86 -2.80 2.56
CA PRO A 65 -17.75 -3.31 1.76
C PRO A 65 -17.57 -4.82 1.97
N ARG A 66 -17.13 -5.52 0.93
CA ARG A 66 -16.80 -6.95 1.00
C ARG A 66 -15.58 -7.23 1.86
N TRP A 67 -14.63 -6.29 1.90
CA TRP A 67 -13.39 -6.39 2.66
C TRP A 67 -13.07 -5.04 3.32
N VAL A 68 -12.68 -5.07 4.59
CA VAL A 68 -12.30 -3.89 5.37
C VAL A 68 -10.86 -4.05 5.84
N GLY A 69 -10.02 -3.08 5.50
CA GLY A 69 -8.70 -2.92 6.12
C GLY A 69 -8.84 -1.95 7.29
N LEU A 70 -8.63 -2.44 8.51
CA LEU A 70 -8.74 -1.65 9.72
C LEU A 70 -7.45 -0.87 9.97
N ILE A 71 -7.53 0.45 10.09
CA ILE A 71 -6.40 1.29 10.55
C ILE A 71 -6.59 1.55 12.04
N LEU A 72 -5.67 1.08 12.88
CA LEU A 72 -5.73 1.23 14.33
C LEU A 72 -5.27 2.62 14.74
N ASP A 73 -6.22 3.55 14.78
CA ASP A 73 -6.04 4.95 15.22
C ASP A 73 -6.62 5.23 16.61
N THR A 74 -6.98 4.17 17.34
CA THR A 74 -7.49 4.21 18.72
C THR A 74 -6.61 3.35 19.63
N PRO A 75 -6.50 3.69 20.93
CA PRO A 75 -5.69 2.93 21.88
C PRO A 75 -6.26 1.53 22.16
N GLU A 76 -7.59 1.40 22.12
CA GLU A 76 -8.29 0.14 22.32
C GLU A 76 -8.83 -0.39 20.98
N LEU A 77 -8.82 -1.71 20.82
CA LEU A 77 -9.42 -2.37 19.66
C LEU A 77 -10.95 -2.26 19.75
N PRO A 78 -11.63 -1.70 18.73
CA PRO A 78 -13.08 -1.61 18.73
C PRO A 78 -13.73 -2.98 18.51
N ASP A 79 -15.03 -3.09 18.78
CA ASP A 79 -15.81 -4.29 18.42
C ASP A 79 -15.83 -4.50 16.89
N LEU A 80 -15.24 -5.60 16.45
CA LEU A 80 -15.15 -6.00 15.04
C LEU A 80 -16.27 -6.98 14.62
N THR A 81 -17.18 -7.35 15.52
CA THR A 81 -18.21 -8.35 15.27
C THR A 81 -19.06 -8.01 14.03
N GLY A 82 -19.15 -8.94 13.09
CA GLY A 82 -19.94 -8.78 11.85
C GLY A 82 -19.33 -7.83 10.81
N LEU A 83 -18.09 -7.37 10.99
CA LEU A 83 -17.35 -6.63 9.95
C LEU A 83 -16.40 -7.58 9.21
N PRO A 84 -16.30 -7.51 7.88
CA PRO A 84 -15.41 -8.36 7.10
C PRO A 84 -13.98 -7.79 7.11
N VAL A 85 -13.38 -7.70 8.30
CA VAL A 85 -12.00 -7.24 8.48
C VAL A 85 -11.05 -8.39 8.12
N ASP A 86 -10.18 -8.17 7.13
CA ASP A 86 -9.18 -9.14 6.69
C ASP A 86 -7.73 -8.69 6.99
N ILE A 87 -7.55 -7.37 7.15
CA ILE A 87 -6.27 -6.76 7.50
C ILE A 87 -6.47 -5.75 8.63
N ALA A 88 -5.50 -5.70 9.55
CA ALA A 88 -5.33 -4.61 10.50
C ALA A 88 -3.95 -3.96 10.32
N GLU A 89 -3.89 -2.65 10.42
CA GLU A 89 -2.66 -1.85 10.29
C GLU A 89 -2.45 -0.99 11.53
N ALA A 90 -1.28 -1.07 12.14
CA ALA A 90 -0.94 -0.31 13.35
C ALA A 90 0.33 0.52 13.14
N GLU A 91 0.41 1.73 13.66
CA GLU A 91 1.67 2.47 13.73
C GLU A 91 2.53 1.97 14.89
N LEU A 92 3.83 1.73 14.66
CA LEU A 92 4.76 1.34 15.70
C LEU A 92 5.07 2.52 16.62
N PRO A 93 4.73 2.46 17.92
CA PRO A 93 5.13 3.50 18.87
C PRO A 93 6.67 3.57 19.00
N PRO A 94 7.28 4.76 19.15
CA PRO A 94 8.73 4.92 19.16
C PRO A 94 9.48 4.02 20.16
N GLU A 95 8.89 3.82 21.35
CA GLU A 95 9.46 3.10 22.48
C GLU A 95 9.24 1.58 22.44
N ARG A 96 8.53 1.05 21.42
CA ARG A 96 8.15 -0.36 21.35
C ARG A 96 8.89 -1.09 20.23
N GLY A 97 9.08 -2.40 20.43
CA GLY A 97 9.52 -3.32 19.39
C GLY A 97 8.33 -3.85 18.55
N VAL A 98 8.60 -4.26 17.31
CA VAL A 98 7.58 -4.86 16.44
C VAL A 98 7.02 -6.15 17.05
N GLU A 99 7.88 -7.02 17.59
CA GLU A 99 7.47 -8.27 18.24
C GLU A 99 6.46 -8.03 19.37
N GLU A 100 6.77 -7.09 20.26
CA GLU A 100 5.98 -6.78 21.44
C GLU A 100 4.57 -6.29 21.07
N LEU A 101 4.50 -5.32 20.15
CA LEU A 101 3.24 -4.78 19.65
C LEU A 101 2.44 -5.85 18.89
N ALA A 102 3.09 -6.61 18.02
CA ALA A 102 2.42 -7.63 17.22
C ALA A 102 1.83 -8.73 18.10
N ARG A 103 2.56 -9.21 19.11
CA ARG A 103 2.06 -10.24 20.05
C ARG A 103 0.84 -9.75 20.83
N GLU A 104 0.81 -8.48 21.21
CA GLU A 104 -0.36 -7.88 21.84
C GLU A 104 -1.56 -7.85 20.88
N LEU A 105 -1.38 -7.28 19.69
CA LEU A 105 -2.47 -7.11 18.72
C LEU A 105 -3.00 -8.43 18.20
N LEU A 106 -2.14 -9.42 17.92
CA LEU A 106 -2.55 -10.75 17.45
C LEU A 106 -3.39 -11.52 18.49
N ARG A 107 -3.24 -11.21 19.79
CA ARG A 107 -4.12 -11.79 20.83
C ARG A 107 -5.49 -11.13 20.88
N ALA A 108 -5.58 -9.86 20.48
CA ALA A 108 -6.82 -9.09 20.50
C ALA A 108 -7.62 -9.22 19.19
N LEU A 109 -6.94 -9.35 18.05
CA LEU A 109 -7.56 -9.44 16.74
C LEU A 109 -8.24 -10.81 16.53
N PRO A 110 -9.36 -10.86 15.81
CA PRO A 110 -9.96 -12.12 15.37
C PRO A 110 -8.99 -12.97 14.55
N GLY A 111 -9.14 -14.29 14.66
CA GLY A 111 -8.35 -15.23 13.85
C GLY A 111 -8.53 -14.99 12.35
N GLY A 112 -7.42 -15.07 11.60
CA GLY A 112 -7.40 -14.85 10.15
C GLY A 112 -7.16 -13.40 9.71
N VAL A 113 -7.22 -12.42 10.62
CA VAL A 113 -6.85 -11.03 10.32
C VAL A 113 -5.33 -10.93 10.21
N ARG A 114 -4.84 -10.47 9.06
CA ARG A 114 -3.40 -10.22 8.85
C ARG A 114 -3.01 -8.87 9.45
N LEU A 115 -1.97 -8.86 10.28
CA LEU A 115 -1.45 -7.64 10.90
C LEU A 115 -0.30 -7.05 10.08
N PHE A 116 -0.34 -5.75 9.83
CA PHE A 116 0.78 -4.98 9.27
C PHE A 116 1.18 -3.86 10.22
N VAL A 117 2.47 -3.80 10.58
CA VAL A 117 2.99 -2.76 11.47
C VAL A 117 3.73 -1.71 10.65
N GLU A 118 3.27 -0.46 10.71
CA GLU A 118 3.92 0.69 10.09
C GLU A 118 5.19 1.06 10.85
N VAL A 119 6.32 1.00 10.15
CA VAL A 119 7.65 1.25 10.70
C VAL A 119 8.31 2.43 9.97
N PRO A 120 9.12 3.24 10.67
CA PRO A 120 9.84 4.33 10.02
C PRO A 120 10.81 3.79 8.95
N PRO A 121 10.80 4.33 7.73
CA PRO A 121 11.76 3.96 6.70
C PRO A 121 13.18 4.27 7.17
N GLY A 122 14.09 3.29 7.03
CA GLY A 122 15.48 3.39 7.47
C GLY A 122 15.72 2.99 8.93
N LYS A 123 14.68 2.75 9.73
CA LYS A 123 14.83 2.14 11.06
C LYS A 123 15.03 0.63 10.90
N PHE A 124 16.11 0.10 11.45
CA PHE A 124 16.27 -1.34 11.58
C PHE A 124 15.23 -1.88 12.58
N VAL A 125 14.46 -2.87 12.15
CA VAL A 125 13.40 -3.49 12.95
C VAL A 125 13.68 -4.99 13.06
N PRO A 126 14.41 -5.43 14.10
CA PRO A 126 14.63 -6.85 14.31
C PRO A 126 13.34 -7.56 14.74
N ASP A 127 13.36 -8.88 14.68
CA ASP A 127 12.38 -9.76 15.34
C ASP A 127 10.92 -9.53 14.90
N VAL A 128 10.68 -9.42 13.58
CA VAL A 128 9.32 -9.41 13.04
C VAL A 128 8.71 -10.82 13.18
N PRO A 129 7.62 -11.02 13.93
CA PRO A 129 7.05 -12.35 14.13
C PRO A 129 6.53 -12.97 12.83
N GLU A 130 6.56 -14.29 12.74
CA GLU A 130 5.99 -15.02 11.62
C GLU A 130 4.51 -14.64 11.41
N GLY A 131 4.12 -14.42 10.15
CA GLY A 131 2.77 -14.00 9.78
C GLY A 131 2.46 -12.51 9.94
N VAL A 132 3.37 -11.72 10.52
CA VAL A 132 3.25 -10.25 10.61
C VAL A 132 3.88 -9.60 9.39
N GLY A 133 3.15 -8.69 8.75
CA GLY A 133 3.68 -7.85 7.69
C GLY A 133 4.17 -6.50 8.19
N LEU A 134 4.90 -5.79 7.34
CA LEU A 134 5.33 -4.42 7.61
C LEU A 134 4.59 -3.42 6.75
N LYS A 135 4.59 -2.17 7.17
CA LYS A 135 4.06 -1.07 6.37
C LYS A 135 5.06 0.07 6.37
N VAL A 136 5.21 0.72 5.21
CA VAL A 136 6.10 1.87 5.06
C VAL A 136 5.33 3.07 4.54
N ARG A 137 5.61 4.22 5.14
CA ARG A 137 5.12 5.52 4.66
C ARG A 137 6.07 6.09 3.62
N CYS A 138 5.53 6.49 2.46
CA CYS A 138 6.29 7.04 1.34
C CYS A 138 6.07 8.54 1.14
N GLY A 139 5.28 9.20 1.98
CA GLY A 139 5.03 10.63 1.90
C GLY A 139 4.05 11.15 2.94
N GLY A 140 3.72 12.43 2.83
CA GLY A 140 2.75 13.10 3.71
C GLY A 140 2.55 14.57 3.36
N ALA A 141 2.05 15.34 4.33
CA ALA A 141 1.77 16.77 4.15
C ALA A 141 3.01 17.68 4.23
N ARG A 142 4.17 17.14 4.60
CA ARG A 142 5.43 17.87 4.83
C ARG A 142 6.59 17.13 4.19
N ALA A 143 7.65 17.86 3.81
CA ALA A 143 8.79 17.32 3.08
C ALA A 143 9.46 16.15 3.82
N GLU A 144 9.54 16.21 5.15
CA GLU A 144 10.20 15.20 5.99
C GLU A 144 9.39 13.89 6.07
N ALA A 145 8.15 13.89 5.60
CA ALA A 145 7.35 12.68 5.50
C ALA A 145 7.71 11.83 4.27
N PHE A 146 8.49 12.36 3.32
CA PHE A 146 8.98 11.65 2.16
C PHE A 146 10.35 11.06 2.48
N PRO A 147 10.47 9.72 2.62
CA PRO A 147 11.75 9.13 2.97
C PRO A 147 12.78 9.29 1.85
N PRO A 148 14.08 9.43 2.19
CA PRO A 148 15.15 9.27 1.23
C PRO A 148 15.06 7.93 0.49
N VAL A 149 15.52 7.92 -0.76
CA VAL A 149 15.50 6.71 -1.60
C VAL A 149 16.26 5.56 -0.94
N GLU A 150 17.36 5.87 -0.27
CA GLU A 150 18.24 4.92 0.40
C GLU A 150 17.50 4.20 1.54
N HIS A 151 16.66 4.94 2.29
CA HIS A 151 15.87 4.38 3.38
C HIS A 151 14.77 3.46 2.85
N LEU A 152 14.08 3.87 1.77
CA LEU A 152 13.06 3.05 1.14
C LEU A 152 13.65 1.80 0.46
N ALA A 153 14.79 1.92 -0.22
CA ALA A 153 15.51 0.80 -0.81
C ALA A 153 15.99 -0.19 0.27
N SER A 154 16.49 0.30 1.39
CA SER A 154 16.89 -0.54 2.53
C SER A 154 15.70 -1.31 3.10
N PHE A 155 14.56 -0.65 3.27
CA PHE A 155 13.32 -1.30 3.70
C PHE A 155 12.86 -2.40 2.74
N ILE A 156 12.86 -2.14 1.42
CA ILE A 156 12.49 -3.13 0.40
C ILE A 156 13.43 -4.33 0.46
N ARG A 157 14.75 -4.12 0.48
CA ARG A 157 15.73 -5.20 0.56
C ARG A 157 15.56 -6.03 1.83
N PHE A 158 15.30 -5.38 2.96
CA PHE A 158 15.05 -6.07 4.22
C PHE A 158 13.82 -6.98 4.12
N CYS A 159 12.69 -6.46 3.63
CA CYS A 159 11.47 -7.26 3.48
C CYS A 159 11.67 -8.43 2.52
N VAL A 160 12.35 -8.22 1.39
CA VAL A 160 12.60 -9.26 0.41
C VAL A 160 13.54 -10.35 0.96
N ALA A 161 14.63 -9.95 1.63
CA ALA A 161 15.60 -10.87 2.19
C ALA A 161 15.03 -11.70 3.36
N ALA A 162 14.13 -11.11 4.15
CA ALA A 162 13.49 -11.77 5.28
C ALA A 162 12.14 -12.42 4.94
N ASP A 163 11.71 -12.40 3.66
CA ASP A 163 10.40 -12.88 3.21
C ASP A 163 9.20 -12.27 3.97
N ILE A 164 9.32 -10.99 4.33
CA ILE A 164 8.29 -10.27 5.07
C ILE A 164 7.35 -9.57 4.08
N PRO A 165 6.05 -9.93 4.04
CA PRO A 165 5.09 -9.20 3.22
C PRO A 165 4.92 -7.79 3.77
N PHE A 166 4.78 -6.81 2.89
CA PHE A 166 4.64 -5.43 3.29
C PHE A 166 3.61 -4.66 2.46
N LYS A 167 3.18 -3.53 3.02
CA LYS A 167 2.32 -2.54 2.39
C LYS A 167 2.99 -1.20 2.34
N ALA A 168 2.54 -0.34 1.44
CA ALA A 168 2.95 1.06 1.41
C ALA A 168 1.77 2.01 1.62
N THR A 169 2.06 3.23 2.05
CA THR A 169 1.03 4.26 2.23
C THR A 169 1.58 5.65 2.00
N ALA A 170 0.67 6.56 1.65
CA ALA A 170 0.89 8.00 1.48
C ALA A 170 1.96 8.38 0.43
N GLY A 171 1.72 9.48 -0.29
CA GLY A 171 2.69 10.04 -1.24
C GLY A 171 2.77 9.35 -2.61
N LEU A 172 2.18 8.16 -2.77
CA LEU A 172 2.22 7.33 -3.98
C LEU A 172 1.09 7.63 -4.97
N HIS A 173 0.86 8.91 -5.28
CA HIS A 173 -0.31 9.33 -6.06
C HIS A 173 -0.14 9.13 -7.57
N HIS A 174 1.10 9.23 -8.05
CA HIS A 174 1.44 9.12 -9.46
C HIS A 174 2.35 7.92 -9.72
N ALA A 175 2.33 7.40 -10.95
CA ALA A 175 3.11 6.22 -11.32
C ALA A 175 4.62 6.48 -11.20
N VAL A 176 5.07 7.63 -11.71
CA VAL A 176 6.50 7.96 -11.84
C VAL A 176 6.90 9.01 -10.81
N ARG A 177 8.12 8.87 -10.27
CA ARG A 177 8.77 9.86 -9.40
C ARG A 177 8.80 11.22 -10.09
N HIS A 178 8.46 12.27 -9.35
CA HIS A 178 8.42 13.64 -9.86
C HIS A 178 8.72 14.63 -8.73
N PHE A 179 9.23 15.81 -9.11
CA PHE A 179 9.46 16.89 -8.16
C PHE A 179 8.15 17.62 -7.85
N ASP A 180 7.87 17.83 -6.56
CA ASP A 180 6.78 18.68 -6.08
C ASP A 180 7.34 20.07 -5.70
N PRO A 181 7.03 21.12 -6.47
CA PRO A 181 7.52 22.47 -6.16
C PRO A 181 6.88 23.08 -4.91
N THR A 182 5.68 22.64 -4.50
CA THR A 182 4.99 23.15 -3.31
C THR A 182 5.66 22.67 -2.03
N LEU A 183 6.06 21.40 -1.99
CA LEU A 183 6.77 20.83 -0.84
C LEU A 183 8.30 20.91 -0.98
N SER A 184 8.79 21.30 -2.16
CA SER A 184 10.21 21.30 -2.52
C SER A 184 10.88 19.95 -2.25
N VAL A 185 10.20 18.87 -2.64
CA VAL A 185 10.65 17.48 -2.42
C VAL A 185 10.30 16.62 -3.63
N ASP A 186 11.12 15.61 -3.91
CA ASP A 186 10.74 14.56 -4.84
C ASP A 186 9.70 13.63 -4.21
N ARG A 187 8.58 13.44 -4.91
CA ARG A 187 7.58 12.44 -4.57
C ARG A 187 7.93 11.10 -5.20
N HIS A 188 7.79 10.02 -4.45
CA HIS A 188 7.95 8.66 -4.97
C HIS A 188 6.78 8.28 -5.88
N GLY A 189 7.08 7.53 -6.94
CA GLY A 189 6.05 6.94 -7.80
C GLY A 189 5.66 5.53 -7.35
N PHE A 190 4.39 5.15 -7.46
CA PHE A 190 3.96 3.78 -7.11
C PHE A 190 4.54 2.74 -8.08
N LEU A 191 4.73 3.10 -9.35
CA LEU A 191 5.39 2.21 -10.32
C LEU A 191 6.89 2.10 -10.02
N ASN A 192 7.55 3.18 -9.61
CA ASN A 192 8.94 3.10 -9.14
C ASN A 192 9.07 2.13 -7.97
N LEU A 193 8.18 2.24 -6.97
CA LEU A 193 8.17 1.33 -5.83
C LEU A 193 8.01 -0.12 -6.28
N LEU A 194 6.99 -0.41 -7.09
CA LEU A 194 6.65 -1.75 -7.55
C LEU A 194 7.77 -2.41 -8.38
N VAL A 195 8.37 -1.66 -9.31
CA VAL A 195 9.52 -2.12 -10.10
C VAL A 195 10.75 -2.30 -9.19
N ALA A 196 10.95 -1.43 -8.20
CA ALA A 196 12.05 -1.54 -7.25
C ALA A 196 11.95 -2.79 -6.37
N VAL A 197 10.73 -3.27 -6.05
CA VAL A 197 10.54 -4.60 -5.42
C VAL A 197 10.98 -5.71 -6.36
N CYS A 198 10.66 -5.62 -7.65
CA CYS A 198 11.09 -6.60 -8.64
C CYS A 198 12.62 -6.65 -8.77
N GLU A 199 13.28 -5.49 -8.75
CA GLU A 199 14.75 -5.41 -8.70
C GLU A 199 15.30 -6.13 -7.47
N ALA A 200 14.72 -5.90 -6.28
CA ALA A 200 15.15 -6.57 -5.05
C ALA A 200 14.98 -8.09 -5.10
N VAL A 201 13.85 -8.56 -5.64
CA VAL A 201 13.55 -10.00 -5.83
C VAL A 201 14.62 -10.67 -6.68
N GLU A 202 15.14 -9.95 -7.66
CA GLU A 202 16.22 -10.42 -8.53
C GLU A 202 17.62 -10.20 -7.95
N GLY A 203 17.72 -9.81 -6.68
CA GLY A 203 18.99 -9.57 -5.99
C GLY A 203 19.70 -8.27 -6.39
N ARG A 204 19.01 -7.34 -7.06
CA ARG A 204 19.54 -6.04 -7.49
C ARG A 204 19.22 -4.94 -6.47
N ASP A 205 19.96 -3.83 -6.54
CA ASP A 205 19.69 -2.67 -5.69
C ASP A 205 18.41 -1.94 -6.14
N PRO A 206 17.41 -1.72 -5.25
CA PRO A 206 16.19 -1.00 -5.59
C PRO A 206 16.41 0.51 -5.82
N ALA A 207 17.48 1.09 -5.25
CA ALA A 207 17.66 2.54 -5.18
C ALA A 207 17.74 3.25 -6.55
N PRO A 208 18.44 2.73 -7.58
CA PRO A 208 18.45 3.34 -8.91
C PRO A 208 17.03 3.46 -9.50
N THR A 209 16.23 2.40 -9.42
CA THR A 209 14.84 2.39 -9.92
C THR A 209 13.95 3.38 -9.20
N LEU A 210 14.12 3.51 -7.88
CA LEU A 210 13.40 4.50 -7.08
C LEU A 210 13.73 5.96 -7.44
N ARG A 211 14.85 6.23 -8.13
CA ARG A 211 15.24 7.57 -8.61
C ARG A 211 14.79 7.88 -10.04
N ILE A 212 14.29 6.90 -10.79
CA ILE A 212 13.92 7.11 -12.19
C ILE A 212 12.75 8.11 -12.28
N THR A 213 13.00 9.23 -12.95
CA THR A 213 11.98 10.23 -13.33
C THR A 213 11.61 10.14 -14.81
N ASP A 214 12.42 9.43 -15.62
CA ASP A 214 12.14 9.21 -17.04
C ASP A 214 11.02 8.17 -17.22
N VAL A 215 9.88 8.65 -17.70
CA VAL A 215 8.66 7.86 -17.88
C VAL A 215 8.88 6.70 -18.86
N GLY A 216 9.56 6.95 -19.98
CA GLY A 216 9.79 5.95 -21.01
C GLY A 216 10.74 4.84 -20.56
N GLN A 217 11.76 5.18 -19.77
CA GLN A 217 12.68 4.25 -19.13
C GLN A 217 11.94 3.36 -18.15
N LEU A 218 11.19 3.93 -17.19
CA LEU A 218 10.49 3.14 -16.19
C LEU A 218 9.45 2.21 -16.82
N THR A 219 8.71 2.71 -17.82
CA THR A 219 7.71 1.91 -18.55
C THR A 219 8.35 0.73 -19.28
N ARG A 220 9.50 0.93 -19.94
CA ARG A 220 10.24 -0.17 -20.59
C ARG A 220 10.71 -1.22 -19.60
N ILE A 221 11.22 -0.81 -18.44
CA ILE A 221 11.62 -1.75 -17.38
C ILE A 221 10.40 -2.53 -16.89
N ALA A 222 9.29 -1.84 -16.60
CA ALA A 222 8.07 -2.47 -16.11
C ALA A 222 7.52 -3.55 -17.07
N ARG A 223 7.55 -3.30 -18.38
CA ARG A 223 7.13 -4.27 -19.41
C ARG A 223 8.06 -5.47 -19.55
N ALA A 224 9.32 -5.32 -19.15
CA ALA A 224 10.34 -6.36 -19.28
C ALA A 224 10.46 -7.26 -18.03
N ILE A 225 9.64 -7.03 -17.00
CA ILE A 225 9.66 -7.84 -15.77
C ILE A 225 9.21 -9.28 -16.08
N PRO A 226 10.00 -10.31 -15.73
CA PRO A 226 9.58 -11.70 -15.89
C PRO A 226 8.38 -12.06 -15.01
N GLU A 227 7.57 -13.03 -15.44
CA GLU A 227 6.35 -13.44 -14.73
C GLU A 227 6.62 -13.92 -13.30
N GLU A 228 7.65 -14.73 -13.11
CA GLU A 228 8.00 -15.27 -11.80
C GLU A 228 8.48 -14.16 -10.85
N THR A 229 9.22 -13.18 -11.37
CA THR A 229 9.61 -11.97 -10.64
C THR A 229 8.37 -11.17 -10.22
N ALA A 230 7.42 -10.97 -11.14
CA ALA A 230 6.18 -10.24 -10.86
C ALA A 230 5.36 -10.96 -9.77
N LYS A 231 5.15 -12.28 -9.91
CA LYS A 231 4.45 -13.10 -8.89
C LYS A 231 5.11 -12.96 -7.52
N ARG A 232 6.43 -13.13 -7.46
CA ARG A 232 7.19 -13.05 -6.21
C ARG A 232 7.14 -11.64 -5.60
N ALA A 233 7.30 -10.60 -6.41
CA ALA A 233 7.18 -9.22 -5.96
C ALA A 233 5.79 -8.92 -5.39
N ARG A 234 4.72 -9.50 -5.96
CA ARG A 234 3.33 -9.34 -5.48
C ARG A 234 2.98 -10.19 -4.26
N GLN A 235 3.72 -11.27 -3.98
CA GLN A 235 3.63 -11.95 -2.69
C GLN A 235 4.18 -11.08 -1.56
N LEU A 236 5.23 -10.30 -1.84
CA LEU A 236 5.90 -9.42 -0.88
C LEU A 236 5.18 -8.08 -0.74
N LEU A 237 5.11 -7.26 -1.79
CA LEU A 237 4.32 -6.04 -1.76
C LEU A 237 2.85 -6.44 -1.87
N VAL A 238 2.09 -6.37 -0.79
CA VAL A 238 0.69 -6.82 -0.76
C VAL A 238 -0.21 -5.80 -1.44
N SER A 239 -0.09 -4.54 -1.07
CA SER A 239 -0.86 -3.44 -1.66
C SER A 239 -0.32 -2.09 -1.17
N TYR A 240 -0.87 -1.00 -1.69
CA TYR A 240 -0.72 0.32 -1.07
C TYR A 240 -2.06 1.04 -0.98
N GLY A 241 -2.20 1.90 0.02
CA GLY A 241 -3.39 2.73 0.19
C GLY A 241 -3.33 3.99 -0.67
N SER A 242 -4.41 4.26 -1.40
CA SER A 242 -4.56 5.51 -2.17
C SER A 242 -5.85 6.24 -1.83
N CYS A 243 -5.76 7.56 -1.61
CA CYS A 243 -6.94 8.39 -1.37
C CYS A 243 -7.77 8.57 -2.66
N SER A 244 -7.17 8.35 -3.82
CA SER A 244 -7.80 8.30 -5.14
C SER A 244 -7.70 6.90 -5.73
N THR A 245 -8.84 6.32 -6.13
CA THR A 245 -8.87 5.04 -6.82
C THR A 245 -8.71 5.19 -8.33
N THR A 246 -8.96 6.37 -8.90
CA THR A 246 -8.88 6.61 -10.35
C THR A 246 -7.49 7.02 -10.79
N THR A 247 -6.85 7.97 -10.08
CA THR A 247 -5.57 8.57 -10.51
C THR A 247 -4.48 7.54 -10.83
N PRO A 248 -4.24 6.51 -9.99
CA PRO A 248 -3.22 5.52 -10.34
C PRO A 248 -3.60 4.64 -11.53
N MET A 249 -4.89 4.36 -11.73
CA MET A 249 -5.37 3.61 -12.88
C MET A 249 -5.23 4.45 -14.15
N ASP A 250 -5.58 5.73 -14.11
CA ASP A 250 -5.42 6.67 -15.21
C ASP A 250 -3.94 6.77 -15.63
N ASP A 251 -3.03 6.84 -14.67
CA ASP A 251 -1.59 6.81 -14.93
C ASP A 251 -1.16 5.48 -15.59
N LEU A 252 -1.60 4.32 -15.08
CA LEU A 252 -1.27 3.03 -15.70
C LEU A 252 -1.81 2.91 -17.14
N LYS A 253 -3.01 3.43 -17.40
CA LYS A 253 -3.61 3.50 -18.76
C LYS A 253 -2.80 4.41 -19.67
N ALA A 254 -2.44 5.60 -19.19
CA ALA A 254 -1.63 6.55 -19.95
C ALA A 254 -0.24 5.98 -20.32
N LEU A 255 0.31 5.09 -19.49
CA LEU A 255 1.56 4.36 -19.78
C LEU A 255 1.35 3.11 -20.66
N GLY A 256 0.09 2.77 -20.98
CA GLY A 256 -0.32 1.58 -21.72
C GLY A 256 0.00 0.28 -20.98
N LEU A 257 0.12 0.33 -19.66
CA LEU A 257 0.47 -0.82 -18.81
C LEU A 257 -0.74 -1.67 -18.44
N ILE A 258 -1.94 -1.10 -18.56
CA ILE A 258 -3.23 -1.76 -18.38
C ILE A 258 -4.18 -1.36 -19.52
N GLU A 259 -5.31 -2.06 -19.69
CA GLU A 259 -6.28 -1.76 -20.75
C GLU A 259 -7.12 -0.51 -20.44
N GLU A 260 -7.63 0.17 -21.49
CA GLU A 260 -8.46 1.37 -21.30
C GLU A 260 -9.79 1.08 -20.58
N ASP A 261 -10.33 -0.12 -20.77
CA ASP A 261 -11.59 -0.58 -20.17
C ASP A 261 -11.43 -1.16 -18.75
N GLU A 262 -10.20 -1.18 -18.23
CA GLU A 262 -9.86 -1.73 -16.90
C GLU A 262 -10.20 -0.82 -15.71
#